data_AF-A0A6I3A5T7-F1
#
_entry.id   AF-A0A6I3A5T7-F1
#
_cell.length_a   1.000
_cell.length_b   1.000
_cell.length_c   1.000
_cell.angle_alpha   90.00
_cell.angle_beta   90.00
_cell.angle_gamma   90.00
#
_symmetry.space_group_name_H-M   'P 1'
#
loop_
_entity.id
_entity.type
_entity.pdbx_description
1 polymer ?
#
loop_
_entity_poly.entity_id
_entity_poly.type
_entity_poly.pdbx_seq_one_letter_code
_entity_poly.pdbx_strand_id
1 'polypeptide(L)'
;MDLIVTLQCKDQPGIVHAMTTAVLGAQGNIIENQQFTDPSTQDFVMRTRFETELDIAKVKETLNSGLSQFKPKLSLRSAAKQKKALILVTKESHCLRDLLYLQELGELPIEIPAVVSNHSDLKTLVESHGIKFIDQSKVNQADAEAQISKLVEELEIDLVVLARYMQILSKEFCENMFGRIINIHHSFLPGFKGAKPYHQAHARGVKTIGATAHFVTPDLDEGPIIDQDVAHVTHASTPEDLIATGRDIERRVLSRAVRDFAEDRIFIVGDKTVVFHN
;
A
#
# COMPACT_ATOMS: atom_id res chain seq x y z
N MET A 1 4.23 -10.38 23.72
CA MET A 1 3.78 -10.25 22.32
C MET A 1 3.92 -8.80 21.89
N ASP A 2 4.43 -8.56 20.70
CA ASP A 2 4.49 -7.25 20.06
C ASP A 2 3.24 -7.06 19.18
N LEU A 3 2.45 -6.03 19.48
CA LEU A 3 1.14 -5.76 18.89
C LEU A 3 1.09 -4.35 18.31
N ILE A 4 0.34 -4.20 17.21
CA ILE A 4 0.01 -2.91 16.61
C ILE A 4 -1.50 -2.75 16.71
N VAL A 5 -1.93 -1.61 17.26
CA VAL A 5 -3.31 -1.14 17.22
C VAL A 5 -3.40 0.12 16.37
N THR A 6 -4.38 0.16 15.47
CA THR A 6 -4.77 1.39 14.77
C THR A 6 -6.18 1.78 15.15
N LEU A 7 -6.40 3.08 15.28
CA LEU A 7 -7.67 3.69 15.65
C LEU A 7 -7.97 4.83 14.69
N GLN A 8 -9.20 4.87 14.19
CA GLN A 8 -9.75 6.01 13.46
C GLN A 8 -11.16 6.33 13.96
N CYS A 9 -11.42 7.57 14.35
CA CYS A 9 -12.74 8.04 14.79
C CYS A 9 -12.89 9.55 14.57
N LYS A 10 -14.06 10.11 14.93
CA LYS A 10 -14.19 11.57 15.04
C LYS A 10 -13.42 12.07 16.25
N ASP A 11 -12.74 13.19 16.08
CA ASP A 11 -11.95 13.80 17.13
C ASP A 11 -12.84 14.30 18.26
N GLN A 12 -12.39 14.03 19.49
CA GLN A 12 -12.98 14.53 20.72
C GLN A 12 -11.98 14.37 21.87
N PRO A 13 -12.08 15.20 22.93
CA PRO A 13 -11.21 15.08 24.09
C PRO A 13 -11.23 13.67 24.70
N GLY A 14 -10.06 13.20 25.15
CA GLY A 14 -9.91 11.97 25.93
C GLY A 14 -9.54 10.70 25.13
N ILE A 15 -9.50 10.73 23.80
CA ILE A 15 -9.14 9.54 22.98
C ILE A 15 -7.77 8.98 23.38
N VAL A 16 -6.74 9.84 23.40
CA VAL A 16 -5.37 9.42 23.73
C VAL A 16 -5.29 8.88 25.16
N HIS A 17 -5.97 9.52 26.12
CA HIS A 17 -6.00 9.06 27.51
C HIS A 17 -6.67 7.69 27.64
N ALA A 18 -7.80 7.49 26.95
CA ALA A 18 -8.50 6.21 26.95
C ALA A 18 -7.68 5.10 26.28
N MET A 19 -6.99 5.40 25.17
CA MET A 19 -6.08 4.46 24.51
C MET A 19 -4.95 4.03 25.45
N THR A 20 -4.23 4.98 26.04
CA THR A 20 -3.11 4.65 26.93
C THR A 20 -3.57 3.93 28.19
N THR A 21 -4.75 4.29 28.73
CA THR A 21 -5.38 3.57 29.85
C THR A 21 -5.76 2.14 29.47
N ALA A 22 -6.32 1.93 28.28
CA ALA A 22 -6.69 0.59 27.81
C ALA A 22 -5.45 -0.28 27.53
N VAL A 23 -4.39 0.29 26.97
CA VAL A 23 -3.10 -0.41 26.81
C VAL A 23 -2.51 -0.79 28.18
N LEU A 24 -2.52 0.12 29.16
CA LEU A 24 -2.09 -0.18 30.52
C LEU A 24 -2.95 -1.28 31.16
N GLY A 25 -4.28 -1.25 30.98
CA GLY A 25 -5.20 -2.28 31.44
C GLY A 25 -4.94 -3.65 30.79
N ALA A 26 -4.40 -3.65 29.58
CA ALA A 26 -3.90 -4.83 28.90
C ALA A 26 -2.47 -5.21 29.31
N GLN A 27 -1.94 -4.63 30.39
CA GLN A 27 -0.55 -4.80 30.88
C GLN A 27 0.48 -4.50 29.78
N GLY A 28 0.15 -3.57 28.90
CA GLY A 28 0.96 -3.21 27.74
C GLY A 28 1.96 -2.10 28.05
N ASN A 29 3.18 -2.26 27.52
CA ASN A 29 4.20 -1.21 27.47
C ASN A 29 4.26 -0.62 26.05
N ILE A 30 4.01 0.68 25.91
CA ILE A 30 4.02 1.36 24.61
C ILE A 30 5.47 1.50 24.11
N ILE A 31 5.73 1.05 22.88
CA ILE A 31 7.02 1.14 22.21
C ILE A 31 7.03 2.30 21.21
N GLU A 32 5.93 2.49 20.48
CA GLU A 32 5.78 3.57 19.49
C GLU A 32 4.34 4.09 19.54
N ASN A 33 4.17 5.39 19.45
CA ASN A 33 2.85 6.01 19.45
C ASN A 33 2.82 7.29 18.62
N GLN A 34 1.94 7.31 17.62
CA GLN A 34 1.71 8.47 16.75
C GLN A 34 0.22 8.73 16.64
N GLN A 35 -0.15 10.01 16.58
CA GLN A 35 -1.54 10.45 16.45
C GLN A 35 -1.60 11.71 15.59
N PHE A 36 -2.74 11.91 14.94
CA PHE A 36 -3.02 13.11 14.17
C PHE A 36 -4.53 13.35 14.09
N THR A 37 -4.94 14.60 14.26
CA THR A 37 -6.28 15.07 13.88
C THR A 37 -6.17 15.87 12.59
N ASP A 38 -6.96 15.49 11.57
CA ASP A 38 -7.17 16.35 10.42
C ASP A 38 -8.20 17.45 10.78
N PRO A 39 -7.81 18.74 10.82
CA PRO A 39 -8.72 19.81 11.21
C PRO A 39 -9.86 20.04 10.19
N SER A 40 -9.71 19.59 8.95
CA SER A 40 -10.70 19.77 7.89
C SER A 40 -11.83 18.74 7.94
N THR A 41 -11.51 17.50 8.30
CA THR A 41 -12.49 16.39 8.39
C THR A 41 -12.92 16.10 9.82
N GLN A 42 -12.15 16.60 10.81
CA GLN A 42 -12.23 16.23 12.23
C GLN A 42 -12.07 14.73 12.46
N ASP A 43 -11.38 14.02 11.55
CA ASP A 43 -10.99 12.64 11.78
C ASP A 43 -9.69 12.60 12.59
N PHE A 44 -9.74 11.83 13.67
CA PHE A 44 -8.59 11.47 14.51
C PHE A 44 -8.09 10.09 14.11
N VAL A 45 -6.79 9.98 13.86
CA VAL A 45 -6.10 8.72 13.58
C VAL A 45 -4.96 8.50 14.56
N MET A 46 -4.75 7.26 14.97
CA MET A 46 -3.71 6.90 15.93
C MET A 46 -3.19 5.50 15.64
N ARG A 47 -1.86 5.35 15.71
CA ARG A 47 -1.15 4.08 15.63
C ARG A 47 -0.33 3.90 16.90
N THR A 48 -0.53 2.79 17.59
CA THR A 48 0.21 2.45 18.80
C THR A 48 0.79 1.05 18.64
N ARG A 49 2.11 0.94 18.77
CA ARG A 49 2.82 -0.35 18.89
C ARG A 49 3.20 -0.55 20.35
N PHE A 50 2.89 -1.71 20.91
CA PHE A 50 3.11 -2.00 22.31
C PHE A 50 3.37 -3.49 22.55
N GLU A 51 4.06 -3.78 23.65
CA GLU A 51 4.34 -5.13 24.09
C GLU A 51 3.48 -5.52 25.29
N THR A 52 2.95 -6.74 25.32
CA THR A 52 2.16 -7.27 26.45
C THR A 52 2.35 -8.78 26.61
N GLU A 53 2.20 -9.29 27.82
CA GLU A 53 2.18 -10.73 28.11
C GLU A 53 0.78 -11.37 27.96
N LEU A 54 -0.27 -10.55 27.81
CA LEU A 54 -1.64 -11.04 27.66
C LEU A 54 -1.94 -11.54 26.26
N ASP A 55 -2.80 -12.56 26.16
CA ASP A 55 -3.32 -13.07 24.88
C ASP A 55 -4.09 -12.00 24.08
N ILE A 56 -4.01 -12.07 22.75
CA ILE A 56 -4.55 -11.06 21.83
C ILE A 56 -6.08 -10.93 21.95
N ALA A 57 -6.80 -12.00 22.31
CA ALA A 57 -8.24 -11.93 22.52
C ALA A 57 -8.59 -11.08 23.74
N LYS A 58 -7.83 -11.22 24.84
CA LYS A 58 -8.00 -10.39 26.05
C LYS A 58 -7.65 -8.94 25.78
N VAL A 59 -6.53 -8.69 25.09
CA VAL A 59 -6.14 -7.33 24.68
C VAL A 59 -7.24 -6.68 23.84
N LYS A 60 -7.79 -7.41 22.87
CA LYS A 60 -8.88 -6.94 22.03
C LYS A 60 -10.12 -6.58 22.83
N GLU A 61 -10.50 -7.40 23.82
CA GLU A 61 -11.61 -7.13 24.73
C GLU A 61 -11.37 -5.84 25.54
N THR A 62 -10.19 -5.70 26.15
CA THR A 62 -9.82 -4.51 26.94
C THR A 62 -9.85 -3.24 26.10
N LEU A 63 -9.26 -3.26 24.91
CA LEU A 63 -9.25 -2.11 23.99
C LEU A 63 -10.67 -1.74 23.55
N ASN A 64 -11.48 -2.72 23.12
CA ASN A 64 -12.85 -2.47 22.69
C ASN A 64 -13.70 -1.88 23.82
N SER A 65 -13.55 -2.37 25.04
CA SER A 65 -14.28 -1.85 26.21
C SER A 65 -13.88 -0.40 26.50
N GLY A 66 -12.58 -0.12 26.65
CA GLY A 66 -12.07 1.20 27.01
C GLY A 66 -12.28 2.28 25.94
N LEU A 67 -12.39 1.88 24.68
CA LEU A 67 -12.50 2.80 23.54
C LEU A 67 -13.93 2.88 22.96
N SER A 68 -14.87 2.07 23.44
CA SER A 68 -16.24 1.96 22.91
C SER A 68 -16.97 3.31 22.79
N GLN A 69 -16.77 4.22 23.74
CA GLN A 69 -17.40 5.55 23.74
C GLN A 69 -17.05 6.42 22.52
N PHE A 70 -15.89 6.20 21.90
CA PHE A 70 -15.43 6.93 20.71
C PHE A 70 -15.94 6.32 19.40
N LYS A 71 -16.59 5.14 19.47
CA LYS A 71 -17.04 4.34 18.31
C LYS A 71 -15.97 4.22 17.21
N PRO A 72 -14.72 3.87 17.54
CA PRO A 72 -13.65 3.88 16.56
C PRO A 72 -13.74 2.69 15.59
N LYS A 73 -13.21 2.89 14.38
CA LYS A 73 -12.68 1.78 13.59
C LYS A 73 -11.36 1.37 14.22
N LEU A 74 -11.35 0.23 14.90
CA LEU A 74 -10.18 -0.33 15.58
C LEU A 74 -9.66 -1.54 14.81
N SER A 75 -8.34 -1.62 14.62
CA SER A 75 -7.67 -2.85 14.20
C SER A 75 -6.60 -3.22 15.20
N LEU A 76 -6.41 -4.53 15.44
CA LEU A 76 -5.39 -5.06 16.34
C LEU A 76 -4.76 -6.29 15.67
N ARG A 77 -3.44 -6.33 15.61
CA ARG A 77 -2.70 -7.47 15.09
C ARG A 77 -1.35 -7.62 15.78
N SER A 78 -0.77 -8.81 15.69
CA SER A 78 0.64 -8.99 16.06
C SER A 78 1.54 -8.36 14.99
N ALA A 79 2.53 -7.57 15.42
CA ALA A 79 3.54 -6.99 14.52
C ALA A 79 4.33 -8.09 13.76
N ALA A 80 4.47 -9.28 14.35
CA ALA A 80 5.19 -10.40 13.75
C ALA A 80 4.43 -11.10 12.60
N LYS A 81 3.11 -10.92 12.50
CA LYS A 81 2.35 -11.47 11.37
C LYS A 81 2.63 -10.62 10.14
N GLN A 82 3.21 -11.18 9.08
CA GLN A 82 3.37 -10.45 7.82
C GLN A 82 2.02 -10.32 7.10
N LYS A 83 1.82 -9.21 6.40
CA LYS A 83 0.66 -9.06 5.52
C LYS A 83 0.90 -9.80 4.21
N LYS A 84 -0.14 -10.42 3.66
CA LYS A 84 -0.06 -11.11 2.37
C LYS A 84 -0.38 -10.15 1.24
N ALA A 85 0.55 -10.02 0.30
CA ALA A 85 0.43 -9.17 -0.87
C ALA A 85 0.30 -10.00 -2.16
N LEU A 86 -0.78 -9.79 -2.91
CA LEU A 86 -0.93 -10.30 -4.26
C LEU A 86 -0.36 -9.27 -5.24
N ILE A 87 0.68 -9.65 -5.99
CA ILE A 87 1.32 -8.71 -6.93
C ILE A 87 0.77 -8.94 -8.34
N LEU A 88 0.31 -7.88 -8.98
CA LEU A 88 -0.15 -7.87 -10.37
C LEU A 88 0.89 -7.17 -11.24
N VAL A 89 1.25 -7.80 -12.36
CA VAL A 89 2.28 -7.31 -13.29
C VAL A 89 1.86 -7.47 -14.75
N THR A 90 2.42 -6.64 -15.62
CA THR A 90 2.30 -6.79 -17.08
C THR A 90 3.63 -7.33 -17.63
N LYS A 91 4.42 -6.53 -18.35
CA LYS A 91 5.72 -6.97 -18.92
C LYS A 91 6.93 -6.34 -18.23
N GLU A 92 6.74 -5.18 -17.60
CA GLU A 92 7.82 -4.44 -16.95
C GLU A 92 8.13 -5.08 -15.59
N SER A 93 9.42 -5.35 -15.33
CA SER A 93 9.84 -6.14 -14.16
C SER A 93 10.45 -5.34 -13.03
N HIS A 94 10.77 -4.05 -13.21
CA HIS A 94 11.58 -3.29 -12.26
C HIS A 94 10.92 -3.15 -10.88
N CYS A 95 9.62 -2.84 -10.82
CA CYS A 95 8.88 -2.79 -9.56
C CYS A 95 8.79 -4.18 -8.89
N LEU A 96 8.45 -5.23 -9.65
CA LEU A 96 8.38 -6.59 -9.12
C LEU A 96 9.73 -7.05 -8.56
N ARG A 97 10.83 -6.82 -9.30
CA ARG A 97 12.18 -7.20 -8.86
C ARG A 97 12.57 -6.51 -7.57
N ASP A 98 12.22 -5.24 -7.41
CA ASP A 98 12.51 -4.48 -6.19
C ASP A 98 11.75 -5.03 -4.98
N LEU A 99 10.45 -5.31 -5.15
CA LEU A 99 9.63 -5.92 -4.10
C LEU A 99 10.16 -7.30 -3.68
N LEU A 100 10.51 -8.15 -4.66
CA LEU A 100 11.10 -9.47 -4.40
C LEU A 100 12.45 -9.35 -3.68
N TYR A 101 13.33 -8.49 -4.17
CA TYR A 101 14.65 -8.25 -3.57
C TYR A 101 14.55 -7.77 -2.11
N LEU A 102 13.69 -6.79 -1.83
CA LEU A 102 13.50 -6.28 -0.46
C LEU A 102 12.83 -7.32 0.45
N GLN A 103 11.95 -8.15 -0.08
CA GLN A 103 11.36 -9.27 0.67
C GLN A 103 12.43 -10.31 1.04
N GLU A 104 13.32 -10.68 0.12
CA GLU A 104 14.41 -11.63 0.36
C GLU A 104 15.39 -11.13 1.44
N LEU A 105 15.65 -9.82 1.48
CA LEU A 105 16.46 -9.20 2.53
C LEU A 105 15.76 -9.11 3.89
N GLY A 106 14.46 -9.44 3.97
CA GLY A 106 13.64 -9.20 5.15
C GLY A 106 13.36 -7.72 5.40
N GLU A 107 13.67 -6.86 4.43
CA GLU A 107 13.44 -5.43 4.51
C GLU A 107 11.99 -5.08 4.20
N LEU A 108 11.26 -5.84 3.40
CA LEU A 108 9.84 -5.61 3.13
C LEU A 108 9.00 -6.65 3.90
N PRO A 109 8.27 -6.27 4.98
CA PRO A 109 7.62 -7.22 5.89
C PRO A 109 6.27 -7.75 5.34
N ILE A 110 6.30 -8.31 4.14
CA ILE A 110 5.15 -8.93 3.47
C ILE A 110 5.47 -10.38 3.07
N GLU A 111 4.41 -11.17 2.95
CA GLU A 111 4.42 -12.44 2.23
C GLU A 111 3.90 -12.21 0.82
N ILE A 112 4.48 -12.85 -0.19
CA ILE A 112 3.99 -12.82 -1.58
C ILE A 112 3.54 -14.23 -1.98
N PRO A 113 2.27 -14.61 -1.75
CA PRO A 113 1.80 -15.97 -2.04
C PRO A 113 1.72 -16.28 -3.54
N ALA A 114 1.47 -15.26 -4.36
CA ALA A 114 1.34 -15.40 -5.81
C ALA A 114 1.61 -14.08 -6.54
N VAL A 115 1.99 -14.19 -7.81
CA VAL A 115 2.02 -13.09 -8.77
C VAL A 115 1.07 -13.42 -9.92
N VAL A 116 0.20 -12.46 -10.26
CA VAL A 116 -0.75 -12.56 -11.37
C VAL A 116 -0.25 -11.68 -12.52
N SER A 117 -0.35 -12.17 -13.75
CA SER A 117 -0.01 -11.38 -14.91
C SER A 117 -0.91 -11.64 -16.10
N ASN A 118 -1.20 -10.58 -16.86
CA ASN A 118 -1.85 -10.68 -18.16
C ASN A 118 -0.87 -11.04 -19.30
N HIS A 119 0.39 -11.36 -18.98
CA HIS A 119 1.40 -11.86 -19.91
C HIS A 119 2.27 -12.94 -19.25
N SER A 120 2.98 -13.75 -20.04
CA SER A 120 3.87 -14.78 -19.52
C SER A 120 5.33 -14.33 -19.37
N ASP A 121 5.66 -13.10 -19.78
CA ASP A 121 7.03 -12.54 -19.82
C ASP A 121 7.80 -12.70 -18.50
N LEU A 122 7.12 -12.57 -17.35
CA LEU A 122 7.75 -12.58 -16.03
C LEU A 122 7.64 -13.92 -15.29
N LYS A 123 7.12 -14.97 -15.95
CA LYS A 123 6.89 -16.28 -15.33
C LYS A 123 8.17 -16.88 -14.73
N THR A 124 9.23 -16.97 -15.53
CA THR A 124 10.52 -17.55 -15.08
C THR A 124 11.13 -16.77 -13.91
N LEU A 125 10.98 -15.44 -13.90
CA LEU A 125 11.44 -14.61 -12.79
C LEU A 125 10.72 -14.99 -11.49
N VAL A 126 9.39 -15.04 -11.53
CA VAL A 126 8.55 -15.34 -10.35
C VAL A 126 8.81 -16.76 -9.83
N GLU A 127 8.80 -17.75 -10.71
CA GLU A 127 8.99 -19.16 -10.33
C GLU A 127 10.40 -19.42 -9.78
N SER A 128 11.42 -18.67 -10.22
CA SER A 128 12.78 -18.78 -9.67
C SER A 128 12.89 -18.34 -8.20
N HIS A 129 11.95 -17.53 -7.70
CA HIS A 129 11.84 -17.15 -6.29
C HIS A 129 10.93 -18.10 -5.50
N GLY A 130 10.47 -19.21 -6.09
CA GLY A 130 9.56 -20.18 -5.46
C GLY A 130 8.12 -19.69 -5.31
N ILE A 131 7.75 -18.59 -5.97
CA ILE A 131 6.41 -17.99 -5.88
C ILE A 131 5.51 -18.53 -7.01
N LYS A 132 4.21 -18.69 -6.71
CA LYS A 132 3.23 -19.15 -7.69
C LYS A 132 2.96 -18.07 -8.74
N PHE A 133 3.14 -18.40 -10.01
CA PHE A 133 2.76 -17.53 -11.13
C PHE A 133 1.37 -17.90 -11.68
N ILE A 134 0.49 -16.91 -11.80
CA ILE A 134 -0.86 -17.05 -12.37
C ILE A 134 -0.91 -16.32 -13.72
N ASP A 135 -1.00 -17.09 -14.81
CA ASP A 135 -1.08 -16.57 -16.17
C ASP A 135 -2.53 -16.29 -16.58
N GLN A 136 -2.84 -15.03 -16.84
CA GLN A 136 -4.13 -14.54 -17.33
C GLN A 136 -4.09 -14.07 -18.79
N SER A 137 -3.03 -14.37 -19.55
CA SER A 137 -2.84 -13.88 -20.93
C SER A 137 -3.93 -14.29 -21.93
N LYS A 138 -4.74 -15.29 -21.60
CA LYS A 138 -5.85 -15.79 -22.43
C LYS A 138 -7.21 -15.64 -21.75
N VAL A 139 -7.27 -14.90 -20.64
CA VAL A 139 -8.47 -14.70 -19.85
C VAL A 139 -9.05 -13.33 -20.20
N ASN A 140 -10.36 -13.23 -20.41
CA ASN A 140 -10.99 -11.93 -20.59
C ASN A 140 -11.00 -11.15 -19.27
N GLN A 141 -11.21 -9.84 -19.32
CA GLN A 141 -11.11 -8.99 -18.14
C GLN A 141 -12.04 -9.38 -16.99
N ALA A 142 -13.31 -9.69 -17.29
CA ALA A 142 -14.30 -10.02 -16.25
C ALA A 142 -13.90 -11.29 -15.50
N ASP A 143 -13.49 -12.33 -16.23
CA ASP A 143 -13.03 -13.58 -15.62
C ASP A 143 -11.69 -13.41 -14.90
N ALA A 144 -10.81 -12.52 -15.37
CA ALA A 144 -9.54 -12.21 -14.74
C ALA A 144 -9.74 -11.53 -13.37
N GLU A 145 -10.63 -10.54 -13.30
CA GLU A 145 -11.00 -9.87 -12.05
C GLU A 145 -11.71 -10.84 -11.08
N ALA A 146 -12.61 -11.68 -11.57
CA ALA A 146 -13.26 -12.71 -10.75
C ALA A 146 -12.24 -13.71 -10.16
N GLN A 147 -11.24 -14.11 -10.96
CA GLN A 147 -10.15 -14.97 -10.47
C GLN A 147 -9.30 -14.26 -9.41
N ILE A 148 -9.00 -12.97 -9.58
CA ILE A 148 -8.26 -12.18 -8.59
C ILE A 148 -9.05 -12.11 -7.28
N SER A 149 -10.36 -11.81 -7.32
CA SER A 149 -11.22 -11.80 -6.13
C SER A 149 -11.20 -13.15 -5.41
N LYS A 150 -11.29 -14.26 -6.16
CA LYS A 150 -11.19 -15.61 -5.60
C LYS A 150 -9.85 -15.88 -4.91
N LEU A 151 -8.74 -15.46 -5.54
CA LEU A 151 -7.40 -15.59 -4.94
C LEU A 151 -7.27 -14.74 -3.67
N VAL A 152 -7.87 -13.55 -3.66
CA VAL A 152 -7.87 -12.67 -2.48
C VAL A 152 -8.54 -13.36 -1.29
N GLU A 153 -9.67 -14.02 -1.52
CA GLU A 153 -10.37 -14.78 -0.48
C GLU A 153 -9.61 -16.05 -0.08
N GLU A 154 -9.22 -16.89 -1.04
CA GLU A 154 -8.59 -18.20 -0.78
C GLU A 154 -7.22 -18.10 -0.09
N LEU A 155 -6.44 -17.07 -0.43
CA LEU A 155 -5.09 -16.88 0.10
C LEU A 155 -5.08 -15.92 1.29
N GLU A 156 -6.24 -15.36 1.67
CA GLU A 156 -6.38 -14.32 2.71
C GLU A 156 -5.47 -13.11 2.43
N ILE A 157 -5.51 -12.59 1.20
CA ILE A 157 -4.66 -11.47 0.78
C ILE A 157 -5.09 -10.20 1.51
N ASP A 158 -4.14 -9.48 2.11
CA ASP A 158 -4.41 -8.19 2.75
C ASP A 158 -4.36 -7.03 1.75
N LEU A 159 -3.44 -7.11 0.78
CA LEU A 159 -3.10 -6.07 -0.19
C LEU A 159 -2.96 -6.61 -1.61
N VAL A 160 -3.53 -5.93 -2.59
CA VAL A 160 -3.20 -6.09 -4.00
C VAL A 160 -2.26 -4.97 -4.42
N VAL A 161 -1.16 -5.31 -5.10
CA VAL A 161 -0.16 -4.34 -5.57
C VAL A 161 -0.10 -4.37 -7.08
N LEU A 162 -0.41 -3.25 -7.74
CA LEU A 162 -0.25 -3.08 -9.18
C LEU A 162 1.18 -2.64 -9.47
N ALA A 163 2.10 -3.59 -9.61
CA ALA A 163 3.49 -3.33 -9.94
C ALA A 163 3.66 -3.09 -11.45
N ARG A 164 3.20 -1.90 -11.89
CA ARG A 164 3.06 -1.51 -13.31
C ARG A 164 2.15 -2.47 -14.09
N TYR A 165 1.02 -2.82 -13.48
CA TYR A 165 -0.07 -3.52 -14.15
C TYR A 165 -0.84 -2.54 -15.05
N MET A 166 -0.83 -2.77 -16.35
CA MET A 166 -1.29 -1.77 -17.34
C MET A 166 -2.76 -1.92 -17.74
N GLN A 167 -3.47 -2.91 -17.19
CA GLN A 167 -4.88 -3.11 -17.47
C GLN A 167 -5.74 -2.32 -16.48
N ILE A 168 -6.64 -1.50 -17.02
CA ILE A 168 -7.60 -0.70 -16.24
C ILE A 168 -8.55 -1.66 -15.54
N LEU A 169 -8.69 -1.55 -14.22
CA LEU A 169 -9.63 -2.32 -13.42
C LEU A 169 -11.05 -1.77 -13.55
N SER A 170 -12.06 -2.65 -13.49
CA SER A 170 -13.45 -2.21 -13.52
C SER A 170 -13.81 -1.39 -12.28
N LYS A 171 -14.79 -0.48 -12.44
CA LYS A 171 -15.33 0.33 -11.35
C LYS A 171 -15.80 -0.53 -10.18
N GLU A 172 -16.54 -1.60 -10.46
CA GLU A 172 -17.05 -2.52 -9.44
C GLU A 172 -15.92 -3.18 -8.66
N PHE A 173 -14.86 -3.62 -9.33
CA PHE A 173 -13.69 -4.20 -8.67
C PHE A 173 -12.98 -3.18 -7.77
N CYS A 174 -12.79 -1.95 -8.25
CA CYS A 174 -12.19 -0.86 -7.45
C CYS A 174 -13.01 -0.52 -6.20
N GLU A 175 -14.35 -0.48 -6.31
CA GLU A 175 -15.25 -0.19 -5.18
C GLU A 175 -15.20 -1.30 -4.11
N ASN A 176 -15.23 -2.56 -4.54
CA ASN A 176 -15.19 -3.72 -3.64
C ASN A 176 -13.85 -3.86 -2.89
N MET A 177 -12.76 -3.36 -3.47
CA MET A 177 -11.40 -3.47 -2.95
C MET A 177 -10.82 -2.13 -2.48
N PHE A 178 -11.67 -1.12 -2.25
CA PHE A 178 -11.23 0.21 -1.83
C PHE A 178 -10.35 0.14 -0.58
N GLY A 179 -9.21 0.85 -0.61
CA GLY A 179 -8.20 0.85 0.46
C GLY A 179 -7.35 -0.43 0.55
N ARG A 180 -7.49 -1.37 -0.40
CA ARG A 180 -6.72 -2.64 -0.47
C ARG A 180 -5.99 -2.85 -1.78
N ILE A 181 -5.95 -1.85 -2.65
CA ILE A 181 -5.17 -1.88 -3.90
C ILE A 181 -4.25 -0.66 -3.94
N ILE A 182 -2.94 -0.90 -4.02
CA ILE A 182 -1.94 0.15 -4.24
C ILE A 182 -1.44 0.08 -5.69
N ASN A 183 -1.43 1.22 -6.36
CA ASN A 183 -0.89 1.37 -7.70
C ASN A 183 0.35 2.27 -7.70
N ILE A 184 1.25 2.05 -8.66
CA ILE A 184 2.34 2.97 -9.00
C ILE A 184 2.07 3.63 -10.35
N HIS A 185 1.93 4.95 -10.33
CA HIS A 185 1.83 5.76 -11.53
C HIS A 185 3.18 6.42 -11.83
N HIS A 186 3.63 6.32 -13.08
CA HIS A 186 4.97 6.73 -13.57
C HIS A 186 5.17 8.25 -13.70
N SER A 187 4.20 9.03 -13.23
CA SER A 187 4.21 10.49 -13.30
C SER A 187 3.99 11.07 -11.91
N PHE A 188 4.53 12.26 -11.70
CA PHE A 188 4.19 13.08 -10.53
C PHE A 188 2.81 13.68 -10.76
N LEU A 189 1.77 12.99 -10.28
CA LEU A 189 0.39 13.45 -10.42
C LEU A 189 0.23 14.86 -9.82
N PRO A 190 -0.49 15.79 -10.50
CA PRO A 190 -1.37 15.58 -11.66
C PRO A 190 -0.72 15.69 -13.07
N GLY A 191 0.61 15.58 -13.22
CA GLY A 191 1.31 15.71 -14.51
C GLY A 191 1.17 14.53 -15.49
N PHE A 192 1.27 14.79 -16.80
CA PHE A 192 1.38 13.84 -17.94
C PHE A 192 0.50 12.56 -17.88
N LYS A 193 -0.79 12.69 -18.20
CA LYS A 193 -1.70 11.55 -18.42
C LYS A 193 -1.48 10.91 -19.82
N GLY A 194 -1.79 9.62 -19.96
CA GLY A 194 -1.85 8.93 -21.27
C GLY A 194 -0.56 8.22 -21.70
N ALA A 195 -0.46 7.87 -23.00
CA ALA A 195 0.61 7.02 -23.52
C ALA A 195 1.96 7.75 -23.65
N LYS A 196 3.07 6.99 -23.50
CA LYS A 196 4.46 7.45 -23.64
C LYS A 196 4.78 8.71 -22.79
N PRO A 197 4.53 8.67 -21.48
CA PRO A 197 4.63 9.82 -20.57
C PRO A 197 6.03 10.44 -20.55
N TYR A 198 7.09 9.62 -20.55
CA TYR A 198 8.48 10.09 -20.59
C TYR A 198 8.86 10.76 -21.91
N HIS A 199 8.24 10.38 -23.03
CA HIS A 199 8.46 11.07 -24.30
C HIS A 199 7.81 12.46 -24.29
N GLN A 200 6.61 12.57 -23.70
CA GLN A 200 5.95 13.86 -23.50
C GLN A 200 6.77 14.76 -22.58
N ALA A 201 7.30 14.23 -21.48
CA ALA A 201 8.17 14.92 -20.55
C ALA A 201 9.46 15.43 -21.24
N HIS A 202 10.10 14.58 -22.04
CA HIS A 202 11.27 14.95 -22.85
C HIS A 202 10.94 16.10 -23.82
N ALA A 203 9.88 15.93 -24.63
CA ALA A 203 9.47 16.94 -25.60
C ALA A 203 9.10 18.28 -24.95
N ARG A 204 8.55 18.24 -23.73
CA ARG A 204 8.22 19.43 -22.94
C ARG A 204 9.44 20.09 -22.29
N GLY A 205 10.59 19.40 -22.26
CA GLY A 205 11.84 19.88 -21.71
C GLY A 205 11.85 19.97 -20.18
N VAL A 206 11.13 19.10 -19.49
CA VAL A 206 11.05 19.11 -18.01
C VAL A 206 12.43 18.99 -17.37
N LYS A 207 12.55 19.46 -16.13
CA LYS A 207 13.78 19.35 -15.32
C LYS A 207 13.65 18.38 -14.15
N THR A 208 12.47 17.79 -14.04
CA THR A 208 12.07 16.87 -13.00
C THR A 208 11.05 15.89 -13.58
N ILE A 209 11.22 14.62 -13.27
CA ILE A 209 10.22 13.56 -13.45
C ILE A 209 9.93 12.94 -12.08
N GLY A 210 8.82 12.22 -11.92
CA GLY A 210 8.48 11.60 -10.65
C GLY A 210 7.51 10.44 -10.80
N ALA A 211 7.18 9.83 -9.69
CA ALA A 211 6.18 8.77 -9.60
C ALA A 211 5.31 8.96 -8.36
N THR A 212 4.10 8.41 -8.40
CA THR A 212 3.11 8.49 -7.33
C THR A 212 2.59 7.10 -7.01
N ALA A 213 2.73 6.68 -5.76
CA ALA A 213 1.98 5.55 -5.22
C ALA A 213 0.67 6.04 -4.59
N HIS A 214 -0.43 5.39 -4.93
CA HIS A 214 -1.76 5.78 -4.44
C HIS A 214 -2.68 4.58 -4.30
N PHE A 215 -3.73 4.73 -3.49
CA PHE A 215 -4.82 3.75 -3.49
C PHE A 215 -5.63 3.85 -4.78
N VAL A 216 -6.09 2.72 -5.30
CA VAL A 216 -6.94 2.69 -6.49
C VAL A 216 -8.39 3.02 -6.13
N THR A 217 -9.00 3.85 -6.96
CA THR A 217 -10.43 4.21 -6.95
C THR A 217 -11.02 3.98 -8.35
N PRO A 218 -12.35 4.08 -8.53
CA PRO A 218 -12.95 4.08 -9.86
C PRO A 218 -12.46 5.21 -10.78
N ASP A 219 -12.02 6.32 -10.20
CA ASP A 219 -11.46 7.46 -10.93
C ASP A 219 -9.97 7.20 -11.20
N LEU A 220 -9.65 6.96 -12.48
CA LEU A 220 -8.32 6.52 -12.92
C LEU A 220 -7.23 7.51 -12.51
N ASP A 221 -6.22 6.99 -11.78
CA ASP A 221 -5.07 7.75 -11.28
C ASP A 221 -5.42 8.93 -10.35
N GLU A 222 -6.57 8.88 -9.65
CA GLU A 222 -7.07 9.99 -8.80
C GLU A 222 -7.35 9.58 -7.35
N GLY A 223 -7.00 8.36 -6.96
CA GLY A 223 -7.20 7.91 -5.59
C GLY A 223 -6.22 8.53 -4.57
N PRO A 224 -6.47 8.32 -3.26
CA PRO A 224 -5.65 8.91 -2.20
C PRO A 224 -4.17 8.57 -2.33
N ILE A 225 -3.34 9.62 -2.47
CA ILE A 225 -1.88 9.52 -2.61
C ILE A 225 -1.27 9.02 -1.30
N ILE A 226 -0.34 8.07 -1.40
CA ILE A 226 0.40 7.48 -0.27
C ILE A 226 1.82 8.05 -0.22
N ASP A 227 2.53 8.02 -1.34
CA ASP A 227 3.91 8.48 -1.44
C ASP A 227 4.21 9.03 -2.83
N GLN A 228 5.14 9.98 -2.90
CA GLN A 228 5.62 10.58 -4.15
C GLN A 228 7.11 10.87 -4.05
N ASP A 229 7.80 10.75 -5.18
CA ASP A 229 9.22 11.13 -5.27
C ASP A 229 9.54 11.63 -6.68
N VAL A 230 10.66 12.31 -6.78
CA VAL A 230 11.11 12.95 -8.01
C VAL A 230 12.59 12.73 -8.25
N ALA A 231 13.01 12.82 -9.50
CA ALA A 231 14.40 12.94 -9.87
C ALA A 231 14.60 14.08 -10.87
N HIS A 232 15.74 14.74 -10.75
CA HIS A 232 16.15 15.74 -11.72
C HIS A 232 16.62 15.09 -13.03
N VAL A 233 16.23 15.69 -14.15
CA VAL A 233 16.69 15.34 -15.49
C VAL A 233 17.21 16.60 -16.18
N THR A 234 18.10 16.42 -17.15
CA THR A 234 18.78 17.55 -17.79
C THR A 234 18.41 17.65 -19.28
N HIS A 235 18.84 18.73 -19.93
CA HIS A 235 18.68 18.88 -21.38
C HIS A 235 19.49 17.85 -22.19
N ALA A 236 20.46 17.19 -21.57
CA ALA A 236 21.25 16.13 -22.20
C ALA A 236 20.60 14.74 -22.10
N SER A 237 19.58 14.58 -21.25
CA SER A 237 18.90 13.30 -21.04
C SER A 237 18.01 12.94 -22.22
N THR A 238 18.18 11.74 -22.79
CA THR A 238 17.31 11.24 -23.87
C THR A 238 15.99 10.69 -23.32
N PRO A 239 14.97 10.39 -24.17
CA PRO A 239 13.77 9.69 -23.71
C PRO A 239 14.06 8.37 -22.99
N GLU A 240 15.08 7.63 -23.42
CA GLU A 240 15.51 6.37 -22.81
C GLU A 240 16.12 6.59 -21.42
N ASP A 241 16.90 7.66 -21.23
CA ASP A 241 17.43 8.05 -19.92
C ASP A 241 16.31 8.42 -18.94
N LEU A 242 15.28 9.12 -19.43
CA LEU A 242 14.09 9.46 -18.65
C LEU A 242 13.32 8.21 -18.24
N ILE A 243 13.17 7.23 -19.13
CA ILE A 243 12.53 5.94 -18.81
C ILE A 243 13.37 5.19 -17.75
N ALA A 244 14.70 5.13 -17.91
CA ALA A 244 15.57 4.46 -16.95
C ALA A 244 15.50 5.10 -15.56
N THR A 245 15.56 6.44 -15.50
CA THR A 245 15.41 7.22 -14.27
C THR A 245 14.00 7.01 -13.68
N GLY A 246 12.97 7.02 -14.52
CA GLY A 246 11.59 6.76 -14.14
C GLY A 246 11.39 5.43 -13.43
N ARG A 247 11.91 4.33 -14.00
CA ARG A 247 11.87 3.00 -13.38
C ARG A 247 12.50 2.98 -11.98
N ASP A 248 13.56 3.76 -11.75
CA ASP A 248 14.19 3.86 -10.43
C ASP A 248 13.31 4.57 -9.40
N ILE A 249 12.64 5.65 -9.81
CA ILE A 249 11.72 6.37 -8.92
C ILE A 249 10.49 5.49 -8.62
N GLU A 250 9.90 4.89 -9.65
CA GLU A 250 8.71 4.03 -9.54
C GLU A 250 8.91 2.89 -8.54
N ARG A 251 10.02 2.15 -8.65
CA ARG A 251 10.28 1.02 -7.75
C ARG A 251 10.43 1.48 -6.30
N ARG A 252 11.15 2.58 -6.06
CA ARG A 252 11.39 3.11 -4.71
C ARG A 252 10.10 3.61 -4.06
N VAL A 253 9.31 4.39 -4.80
CA VAL A 253 8.02 4.93 -4.33
C VAL A 253 7.04 3.80 -4.02
N LEU A 254 6.93 2.80 -4.91
CA LEU A 254 6.06 1.66 -4.67
C LEU A 254 6.48 0.86 -3.43
N SER A 255 7.78 0.54 -3.31
CA SER A 255 8.30 -0.24 -2.19
C SER A 255 8.10 0.47 -0.84
N ARG A 256 8.22 1.80 -0.78
CA ARG A 256 7.90 2.58 0.43
C ARG A 256 6.41 2.54 0.77
N ALA A 257 5.53 2.76 -0.21
CA ALA A 257 4.09 2.67 0.01
C ALA A 257 3.63 1.28 0.48
N VAL A 258 4.18 0.21 -0.10
CA VAL A 258 3.89 -1.18 0.32
C VAL A 258 4.39 -1.44 1.75
N ARG A 259 5.58 -0.94 2.11
CA ARG A 259 6.12 -1.02 3.48
C ARG A 259 5.21 -0.29 4.47
N ASP A 260 4.84 0.95 4.18
CA ASP A 260 3.97 1.75 5.04
C ASP A 260 2.59 1.06 5.22
N PHE A 261 2.08 0.40 4.19
CA PHE A 261 0.89 -0.45 4.31
C PHE A 261 1.13 -1.65 5.22
N ALA A 262 2.23 -2.38 5.03
CA ALA A 262 2.57 -3.58 5.80
C ALA A 262 2.73 -3.30 7.30
N GLU A 263 3.20 -2.10 7.64
CA GLU A 263 3.43 -1.64 9.01
C GLU A 263 2.23 -0.90 9.64
N ASP A 264 1.07 -0.86 8.96
CA ASP A 264 -0.16 -0.18 9.39
C ASP A 264 0.01 1.32 9.63
N ARG A 265 0.81 1.98 8.78
CA ARG A 265 1.15 3.40 8.90
C ARG A 265 0.25 4.33 8.10
N ILE A 266 -0.61 3.78 7.24
CA ILE A 266 -1.45 4.55 6.31
C ILE A 266 -2.90 4.57 6.79
N PHE A 267 -3.46 5.77 6.90
CA PHE A 267 -4.88 6.01 7.16
C PHE A 267 -5.49 6.80 6.00
N ILE A 268 -6.61 6.35 5.45
CA ILE A 268 -7.38 7.12 4.48
C ILE A 268 -8.29 8.07 5.24
N VAL A 269 -8.13 9.38 4.99
CA VAL A 269 -8.92 10.46 5.61
C VAL A 269 -9.48 11.34 4.50
N GLY A 270 -10.79 11.24 4.28
CA GLY A 270 -11.42 11.84 3.11
C GLY A 270 -10.84 11.30 1.80
N ASP A 271 -10.32 12.20 0.96
CA ASP A 271 -9.68 11.91 -0.33
C ASP A 271 -8.14 11.81 -0.24
N LYS A 272 -7.58 11.85 0.97
CA LYS A 272 -6.13 11.88 1.22
C LYS A 272 -5.70 10.74 2.13
N THR A 273 -4.39 10.67 2.37
CA THR A 273 -3.84 9.80 3.39
C THR A 273 -3.13 10.60 4.48
N VAL A 274 -3.15 10.05 5.70
CA VAL A 274 -2.21 10.38 6.77
C VAL A 274 -1.25 9.19 6.84
N VAL A 275 0.04 9.45 6.66
CA VAL A 275 1.09 8.43 6.68
C VAL A 275 2.06 8.72 7.82
N PHE A 276 2.18 7.78 8.74
CA PHE A 276 3.12 7.85 9.83
C PHE A 276 4.48 7.25 9.43
N HIS A 277 5.23 7.95 8.58
CA HIS A 277 6.56 7.52 8.13
C HIS A 277 7.52 7.28 9.30
N ASN A 278 8.52 6.43 9.06
CA ASN A 278 9.69 6.24 9.91
C ASN A 278 10.74 7.33 9.67
#